data_AF-A0A0D0BGF0-F1
#
_entry.id   AF-A0A0D0BGF0-F1
#
_cell.length_a   1.000
_cell.length_b   1.000
_cell.length_c   1.000
_cell.angle_alpha   90.00
_cell.angle_beta   90.00
_cell.angle_gamma   90.00
#
_symmetry.space_group_name_H-M   'P 1'
#
loop_
_entity.id
_entity.type
_entity.pdbx_description
1 polymer ?
#
loop_
_entity_poly.entity_id
_entity_poly.type
_entity_poly.pdbx_seq_one_letter_code
_entity_poly.pdbx_strand_id
1 'polypeptide(L)'
;MSSQLHPQQQASQLEGQAQTNSGQEVLAVACVIDASLALATEWTRVLSAYILPILKRLNEAYSGHSFRLALVTYGAADTYPKPLLSKRFFVSPSLVMKELREDPRKLGIGSETGVRGLSALEGMVAAIELFDILHNSPSLAGPKDGRINVSHIIHVAGSPPDSTQRPTWNTLPHLDSVSWDTLPVELKKVSTLGSTCHIHLTCVVEKNKS
;
A
#
# COMPACT_ATOMS: atom_id res chain seq x y z
N MET A 1 30.67 -50.74 37.82
CA MET A 1 29.21 -50.96 37.83
C MET A 1 28.58 -49.62 38.18
N SER A 2 28.31 -48.78 37.16
CA SER A 2 26.98 -48.66 36.51
C SER A 2 26.04 -47.84 37.42
N SER A 3 25.48 -46.68 37.08
CA SER A 3 25.36 -45.94 35.82
C SER A 3 24.98 -44.49 36.16
N GLN A 4 25.58 -43.49 35.53
CA GLN A 4 25.07 -42.12 35.51
C GLN A 4 24.22 -41.94 34.22
N LEU A 5 22.94 -41.63 34.39
CA LEU A 5 22.00 -41.32 33.32
C LEU A 5 22.06 -39.82 33.01
N HIS A 6 22.65 -39.47 31.86
CA HIS A 6 22.37 -38.25 31.13
C HIS A 6 21.25 -38.52 30.12
N PRO A 7 20.23 -37.65 30.02
CA PRO A 7 19.48 -37.50 28.79
C PRO A 7 20.00 -36.31 27.98
N GLN A 8 20.72 -36.65 26.91
CA GLN A 8 21.01 -35.80 25.76
C GLN A 8 19.75 -35.66 24.89
N GLN A 9 19.52 -34.43 24.42
CA GLN A 9 19.14 -34.09 23.03
C GLN A 9 17.92 -34.79 22.40
N GLN A 10 16.80 -34.06 22.33
CA GLN A 10 15.87 -34.14 21.19
C GLN A 10 15.03 -32.86 21.10
N ALA A 11 15.56 -31.85 20.41
CA ALA A 11 14.79 -30.71 19.93
C ALA A 11 15.53 -30.09 18.74
N SER A 12 15.48 -30.78 17.60
CA SER A 12 15.85 -30.24 16.30
C SER A 12 14.77 -30.67 15.31
N GLN A 13 14.45 -29.78 14.38
CA GLN A 13 13.62 -29.97 13.19
C GLN A 13 12.14 -29.61 13.32
N LEU A 14 11.87 -28.29 13.34
CA LEU A 14 10.76 -27.65 12.61
C LEU A 14 11.16 -26.21 12.26
N GLU A 15 12.34 -26.03 11.65
CA GLU A 15 12.64 -24.80 10.89
C GLU A 15 12.38 -25.10 9.42
N GLY A 16 11.13 -24.89 9.01
CA GLY A 16 10.77 -24.79 7.61
C GLY A 16 11.52 -23.61 7.01
N GLN A 17 12.58 -23.90 6.26
CA GLN A 17 13.35 -22.96 5.48
C GLN A 17 12.42 -22.25 4.48
N ALA A 18 11.94 -21.06 4.83
CA ALA A 18 11.54 -20.07 3.85
C ALA A 18 12.83 -19.59 3.17
N GLN A 19 13.18 -20.22 2.04
CA GLN A 19 14.23 -19.74 1.17
C GLN A 19 13.87 -18.32 0.71
N THR A 20 14.48 -17.31 1.34
CA THR A 20 14.41 -15.94 0.88
C THR A 20 15.32 -15.84 -0.33
N ASN A 21 14.73 -15.81 -1.53
CA ASN A 21 15.42 -15.44 -2.76
C ASN A 21 15.89 -13.98 -2.61
N SER A 22 17.08 -13.78 -2.03
CA SER A 22 17.70 -12.49 -1.72
C SER A 22 18.20 -11.74 -2.97
N GLY A 23 17.65 -12.05 -4.14
CA GLY A 23 18.13 -11.63 -5.46
C GLY A 23 17.11 -10.90 -6.33
N GLN A 24 15.81 -11.00 -6.05
CA GLN A 24 14.79 -10.61 -7.02
C GLN A 24 14.47 -9.10 -6.91
N GLU A 25 14.42 -8.41 -8.06
CA GLU A 25 13.95 -7.02 -8.13
C GLU A 25 12.50 -6.93 -7.69
N VAL A 26 12.09 -5.82 -7.07
CA VAL A 26 10.75 -5.68 -6.51
C VAL A 26 9.92 -4.70 -7.35
N LEU A 27 8.72 -5.13 -7.73
CA LEU A 27 7.66 -4.26 -8.23
C LEU A 27 6.75 -3.95 -7.04
N ALA A 28 6.82 -2.74 -6.51
CA ALA A 28 6.06 -2.28 -5.35
C ALA A 28 4.94 -1.34 -5.79
N VAL A 29 3.69 -1.75 -5.59
CA VAL A 29 2.51 -0.92 -5.90
C VAL A 29 1.75 -0.62 -4.61
N ALA A 30 1.41 0.65 -4.37
CA ALA A 30 0.52 1.06 -3.28
C ALA A 30 -0.80 1.54 -3.87
N CYS A 31 -1.90 0.90 -3.45
CA CYS A 31 -3.26 1.36 -3.75
C CYS A 31 -3.75 2.26 -2.61
N VAL A 32 -4.05 3.52 -2.91
CA VAL A 32 -4.58 4.52 -1.98
C VAL A 32 -6.03 4.78 -2.35
N ILE A 33 -6.96 4.35 -1.51
CA ILE A 33 -8.39 4.26 -1.86
C ILE A 33 -9.21 5.06 -0.86
N ASP A 34 -10.08 5.93 -1.34
CA ASP A 34 -11.00 6.64 -0.45
C ASP A 34 -12.09 5.73 0.12
N ALA A 35 -12.64 6.11 1.27
CA ALA A 35 -13.68 5.34 1.96
C ALA A 35 -15.11 5.70 1.49
N SER A 36 -15.25 6.45 0.40
CA SER A 36 -16.52 7.10 0.07
C SER A 36 -17.61 6.11 -0.36
N LEU A 37 -18.85 6.44 -0.02
CA LEU A 37 -20.02 5.71 -0.49
C LEU A 37 -20.14 5.80 -2.02
N ALA A 38 -19.78 6.95 -2.60
CA ALA A 38 -19.75 7.13 -4.06
C ALA A 38 -18.84 6.09 -4.72
N LEU A 39 -17.63 5.91 -4.21
CA LEU A 39 -16.73 4.87 -4.72
C LEU A 39 -17.27 3.47 -4.46
N ALA A 40 -17.84 3.21 -3.29
CA ALA A 40 -18.39 1.91 -2.94
C ALA A 40 -19.51 1.46 -3.89
N THR A 41 -20.37 2.38 -4.36
CA THR A 41 -21.44 2.06 -5.31
C THR A 41 -20.92 1.57 -6.67
N GLU A 42 -19.75 2.04 -7.10
CA GLU A 42 -19.13 1.65 -8.36
C GLU A 42 -17.98 0.64 -8.16
N TRP A 43 -17.77 0.13 -6.94
CA TRP A 43 -16.54 -0.58 -6.58
C TRP A 43 -16.26 -1.79 -7.47
N THR A 44 -17.26 -2.62 -7.75
CA THR A 44 -17.10 -3.80 -8.62
C THR A 44 -16.60 -3.40 -10.02
N ARG A 45 -17.11 -2.29 -10.57
CA ARG A 45 -16.68 -1.75 -11.86
C ARG A 45 -15.27 -1.17 -11.76
N VAL A 46 -14.99 -0.37 -10.73
CA VAL A 46 -13.66 0.22 -10.51
C VAL A 46 -12.59 -0.87 -10.40
N LEU A 47 -12.86 -1.90 -9.60
CA LEU A 47 -11.96 -3.02 -9.39
C LEU A 47 -11.71 -3.82 -10.68
N SER A 48 -12.76 -4.18 -11.42
CA SER A 48 -12.67 -5.05 -12.59
C SER A 48 -12.21 -4.34 -13.87
N ALA A 49 -12.63 -3.09 -14.09
CA ALA A 49 -12.35 -2.35 -15.31
C ALA A 49 -11.06 -1.51 -15.25
N TYR A 50 -10.60 -1.16 -14.04
CA TYR A 50 -9.43 -0.27 -13.88
C TYR A 50 -8.32 -0.91 -13.05
N ILE A 51 -8.57 -1.22 -11.78
CA ILE A 51 -7.51 -1.68 -10.87
C ILE A 51 -6.89 -3.00 -11.37
N LEU A 52 -7.71 -4.03 -11.61
CA LEU A 52 -7.23 -5.33 -12.06
C LEU A 52 -6.45 -5.25 -13.39
N PRO A 53 -6.95 -4.58 -14.45
CA PRO A 53 -6.20 -4.38 -15.69
C PRO A 53 -4.88 -3.63 -15.51
N ILE A 54 -4.84 -2.59 -14.67
CA ILE A 54 -3.60 -1.84 -14.38
C ILE A 54 -2.59 -2.76 -13.71
N LEU A 55 -2.97 -3.45 -12.62
CA LEU A 55 -2.07 -4.36 -11.91
C LEU A 55 -1.58 -5.50 -12.81
N LYS A 56 -2.45 -6.04 -13.67
CA LYS A 56 -2.08 -7.06 -14.65
C LYS A 56 -1.01 -6.53 -15.62
N ARG A 57 -1.21 -5.35 -16.21
CA ARG A 57 -0.23 -4.73 -17.12
C ARG A 57 1.09 -4.44 -16.43
N LEU A 58 1.07 -3.98 -15.18
CA LEU A 58 2.30 -3.76 -14.41
C LEU A 58 3.06 -5.07 -14.19
N ASN A 59 2.36 -6.13 -13.79
CA ASN A 59 2.98 -7.45 -13.61
C ASN A 59 3.57 -8.02 -14.92
N GLU A 60 2.90 -7.78 -16.05
CA GLU A 60 3.38 -8.18 -17.38
C GLU A 60 4.60 -7.34 -17.81
N ALA A 61 4.57 -6.03 -17.60
CA ALA A 61 5.66 -5.12 -17.96
C ALA A 61 6.95 -5.38 -17.18
N TYR A 62 6.82 -5.81 -15.92
CA TYR A 62 7.95 -6.13 -15.04
C TYR A 62 8.04 -7.64 -14.78
N SER A 63 7.86 -8.45 -15.83
CA SER A 63 7.96 -9.90 -15.73
C SER A 63 9.34 -10.31 -15.20
N GLY A 64 9.39 -10.94 -14.02
CA GLY A 64 10.64 -11.28 -13.34
C GLY A 64 10.84 -10.52 -12.03
N HIS A 65 10.09 -9.45 -11.78
CA HIS A 65 10.07 -8.78 -10.48
C HIS A 65 9.17 -9.54 -9.50
N SER A 66 9.52 -9.49 -8.22
CA SER A 66 8.66 -9.88 -7.11
C SER A 66 7.60 -8.81 -6.93
N PHE A 67 6.37 -9.09 -7.38
CA PHE A 67 5.27 -8.14 -7.26
C PHE A 67 4.75 -8.10 -5.82
N ARG A 68 4.82 -6.93 -5.20
CA ARG A 68 4.28 -6.62 -3.87
C ARG A 68 3.23 -5.52 -3.96
N LEU A 69 2.13 -5.71 -3.23
CA LEU A 69 1.00 -4.78 -3.18
C LEU A 69 0.78 -4.31 -1.75
N ALA A 70 0.75 -2.99 -1.57
CA ALA A 70 0.31 -2.31 -0.37
C ALA A 70 -1.09 -1.71 -0.58
N LEU A 71 -1.81 -1.53 0.51
CA LEU A 71 -3.15 -0.93 0.50
C LEU A 71 -3.26 0.10 1.62
N VAL A 72 -3.72 1.29 1.27
CA VAL A 72 -4.12 2.33 2.21
C VAL A 72 -5.55 2.71 1.90
N THR A 73 -6.41 2.72 2.91
CA THR A 73 -7.75 3.31 2.80
C THR A 73 -7.92 4.44 3.80
N TYR A 74 -8.54 5.53 3.35
CA TYR A 74 -8.66 6.74 4.15
C TYR A 74 -10.09 7.30 4.13
N GLY A 75 -10.52 7.79 5.28
CA GLY A 75 -11.80 8.42 5.53
C GLY A 75 -11.70 9.93 5.69
N ALA A 76 -12.63 10.53 6.42
CA ALA A 76 -12.59 11.95 6.76
C ALA A 76 -11.53 12.22 7.84
N ALA A 77 -11.03 13.45 7.94
CA ALA A 77 -10.07 13.84 8.99
C ALA A 77 -10.62 13.63 10.41
N ASP A 78 -11.95 13.70 10.59
CA ASP A 78 -12.61 13.50 11.88
C ASP A 78 -13.13 12.06 12.09
N THR A 79 -12.80 11.12 11.20
CA THR A 79 -13.18 9.72 11.38
C THR A 79 -12.49 9.14 12.63
N TYR A 80 -13.30 8.53 13.51
CA TYR A 80 -12.82 7.86 14.73
C TYR A 80 -12.59 6.35 14.48
N PRO A 81 -11.53 5.72 15.03
CA PRO A 81 -10.50 6.34 15.88
C PRO A 81 -9.45 7.14 15.10
N LYS A 82 -9.38 6.97 13.77
CA LYS A 82 -8.39 7.63 12.91
C LYS A 82 -8.86 7.71 11.44
N PRO A 83 -8.36 8.69 10.66
CA PRO A 83 -8.65 8.81 9.23
C PRO A 83 -8.16 7.64 8.40
N LEU A 84 -7.08 6.95 8.80
CA LEU A 84 -6.56 5.78 8.09
C LEU A 84 -7.30 4.50 8.51
N LEU A 85 -8.24 4.05 7.70
CA LEU A 85 -9.14 2.93 8.02
C LEU A 85 -8.44 1.57 7.87
N SER A 86 -7.62 1.43 6.84
CA SER A 86 -6.80 0.24 6.61
C SER A 86 -5.43 0.64 6.09
N LYS A 87 -4.42 -0.11 6.55
CA LYS A 87 -3.02 0.04 6.13
C LYS A 87 -2.38 -1.34 6.08
N ARG A 88 -2.21 -1.87 4.88
CA ARG A 88 -1.49 -3.13 4.60
C ARG A 88 -0.13 -2.79 4.05
N PHE A 89 0.91 -3.29 4.71
CA PHE A 89 2.27 -3.24 4.17
C PHE A 89 2.36 -4.14 2.92
N PHE A 90 3.39 -3.92 2.10
CA PHE A 90 3.66 -4.66 0.86
C PHE A 90 3.65 -6.18 1.06
N VAL A 91 2.59 -6.84 0.60
CA VAL A 91 2.36 -8.30 0.66
C VAL A 91 2.08 -8.87 -0.73
N SER A 92 1.82 -10.18 -0.83
CA SER A 92 1.40 -10.81 -2.09
C SER A 92 0.14 -10.14 -2.65
N PRO A 93 0.09 -9.75 -3.94
CA PRO A 93 -1.09 -9.18 -4.58
C PRO A 93 -2.33 -10.07 -4.42
N SER A 94 -2.18 -11.39 -4.46
CA SER A 94 -3.30 -12.32 -4.30
C SER A 94 -4.06 -12.16 -2.97
N LEU A 95 -3.36 -11.82 -1.89
CA LEU A 95 -3.95 -11.61 -0.57
C LEU A 95 -4.83 -10.35 -0.56
N VAL A 96 -4.26 -9.22 -1.00
CA VAL A 96 -4.97 -7.93 -1.02
C VAL A 96 -6.14 -7.97 -2.00
N MET A 97 -5.94 -8.56 -3.19
CA MET A 97 -6.99 -8.67 -4.20
C MET A 97 -8.14 -9.59 -3.76
N LYS A 98 -7.88 -10.59 -2.92
CA LYS A 98 -8.92 -11.39 -2.30
C LYS A 98 -9.78 -10.54 -1.37
N GLU A 99 -9.16 -9.79 -0.45
CA GLU A 99 -9.88 -8.90 0.48
C GLU A 99 -10.72 -7.85 -0.27
N LEU A 100 -10.14 -7.19 -1.27
CA LEU A 100 -10.80 -6.19 -2.10
C LEU A 100 -12.01 -6.73 -2.89
N ARG A 101 -12.00 -8.02 -3.23
CA ARG A 101 -13.09 -8.67 -3.99
C ARG A 101 -14.20 -9.20 -3.07
N GLU A 102 -13.82 -9.85 -1.99
CA GLU A 102 -14.76 -10.58 -1.13
C GLU A 102 -15.45 -9.66 -0.12
N ASP A 103 -14.72 -8.73 0.50
CA ASP A 103 -15.26 -7.89 1.56
C ASP A 103 -14.54 -6.52 1.61
N PRO A 104 -14.78 -5.63 0.63
CA PRO A 104 -14.17 -4.31 0.59
C PRO A 104 -14.54 -3.42 1.78
N ARG A 105 -15.66 -3.72 2.47
CA ARG A 105 -16.11 -2.97 3.66
C ARG A 105 -15.21 -3.19 4.86
N LYS A 106 -14.63 -4.39 5.02
CA LYS A 106 -13.57 -4.64 6.04
C LYS A 106 -12.35 -3.76 5.85
N LEU A 107 -12.16 -3.24 4.64
CA LEU A 107 -11.09 -2.32 4.30
C LEU A 107 -11.55 -0.85 4.40
N GLY A 108 -12.76 -0.57 4.89
CA GLY A 108 -13.29 0.78 5.04
C GLY A 108 -13.93 1.37 3.77
N ILE A 109 -13.98 0.65 2.65
CA ILE A 109 -14.60 1.17 1.43
C ILE A 109 -16.12 1.27 1.65
N GLY A 110 -16.65 2.49 1.52
CA GLY A 110 -18.07 2.80 1.72
C GLY A 110 -18.46 3.10 3.16
N SER A 111 -17.50 3.26 4.08
CA SER A 111 -17.80 3.67 5.46
C SER A 111 -18.04 5.18 5.61
N GLU A 112 -17.69 5.98 4.61
CA GLU A 112 -17.78 7.44 4.68
C GLU A 112 -18.74 8.01 3.63
N THR A 113 -19.44 9.09 3.99
CA THR A 113 -20.35 9.77 3.04
C THR A 113 -19.61 10.66 2.04
N GLY A 114 -18.42 11.16 2.39
CA GLY A 114 -17.62 12.06 1.56
C GLY A 114 -18.10 13.52 1.50
N VAL A 115 -19.17 13.88 2.23
CA VAL A 115 -19.82 15.21 2.14
C VAL A 115 -18.88 16.35 2.57
N ARG A 116 -18.00 16.12 3.54
CA ARG A 116 -17.06 17.13 4.05
C ARG A 116 -15.66 17.03 3.42
N GLY A 117 -15.54 16.25 2.36
CA GLY A 117 -14.25 15.83 1.81
C GLY A 117 -13.60 14.73 2.65
N LEU A 118 -12.61 14.05 2.06
CA LEU A 118 -11.86 12.97 2.70
C LEU A 118 -10.37 13.33 2.79
N SER A 119 -9.70 12.78 3.79
CA SER A 119 -8.29 13.05 4.15
C SER A 119 -7.29 12.43 3.15
N ALA A 120 -7.38 12.82 1.88
CA ALA A 120 -6.55 12.25 0.81
C ALA A 120 -5.05 12.46 1.06
N LEU A 121 -4.66 13.59 1.67
CA LEU A 121 -3.27 13.85 2.03
C LEU A 121 -2.73 12.83 3.03
N GLU A 122 -3.52 12.46 4.05
CA GLU A 122 -3.16 11.39 5.01
C GLU A 122 -2.96 10.05 4.28
N GLY A 123 -3.87 9.71 3.36
CA GLY A 123 -3.76 8.49 2.56
C GLY A 123 -2.48 8.45 1.70
N MET A 124 -2.15 9.57 1.05
CA MET A 124 -0.96 9.68 0.20
C MET A 124 0.33 9.64 1.01
N VAL A 125 0.37 10.33 2.15
CA VAL A 125 1.54 10.34 3.05
C VAL A 125 1.75 8.96 3.68
N ALA A 126 0.68 8.28 4.08
CA ALA A 126 0.78 6.91 4.56
C ALA A 126 1.34 5.96 3.49
N ALA A 127 1.06 6.19 2.20
CA ALA A 127 1.67 5.42 1.13
C ALA A 127 3.17 5.71 0.96
N ILE A 128 3.57 6.99 1.00
CA ILE A 128 4.99 7.40 0.97
C ILE A 128 5.75 6.75 2.12
N GLU A 129 5.19 6.79 3.31
CA GLU A 129 5.75 6.12 4.49
C GLU A 129 5.95 4.62 4.28
N LEU A 130 5.00 3.91 3.65
CA LEU A 130 5.16 2.49 3.36
C LEU A 130 6.33 2.24 2.41
N PHE A 131 6.56 3.11 1.43
CA PHE A 131 7.72 3.03 0.56
C PHE A 131 9.02 3.34 1.30
N ASP A 132 9.05 4.36 2.15
CA ASP A 132 10.21 4.67 2.99
C ASP A 132 10.59 3.46 3.86
N ILE A 133 9.60 2.81 4.50
CA ILE A 133 9.84 1.60 5.28
C ILE A 133 10.33 0.45 4.38
N LEU A 134 9.77 0.28 3.18
CA LEU A 134 10.20 -0.77 2.24
C LEU A 134 11.65 -0.58 1.80
N HIS A 135 12.03 0.64 1.41
CA HIS A 135 13.38 0.96 0.94
C HIS A 135 14.43 0.83 2.05
N ASN A 136 14.05 1.13 3.29
CA ASN A 136 14.93 0.99 4.45
C ASN A 136 14.94 -0.44 5.05
N SER A 137 14.10 -1.36 4.56
CA SER A 137 14.02 -2.73 5.06
C SER A 137 15.03 -3.64 4.35
N PRO A 138 16.08 -4.14 5.03
CA PRO A 138 17.14 -4.93 4.37
C PRO A 138 16.68 -6.31 3.88
N SER A 139 15.55 -6.80 4.39
CA SER A 139 15.00 -8.12 4.05
C SER A 139 14.00 -8.08 2.89
N LEU A 140 13.54 -6.87 2.52
CA LEU A 140 12.47 -6.68 1.53
C LEU A 140 12.87 -5.74 0.39
N ALA A 141 13.80 -4.82 0.63
CA ALA A 141 14.55 -4.19 -0.44
C ALA A 141 15.39 -5.29 -1.11
N GLY A 142 15.33 -5.42 -2.44
CA GLY A 142 16.15 -6.37 -3.18
C GLY A 142 17.66 -6.18 -2.94
N PRO A 143 18.53 -6.88 -3.69
CA PRO A 143 19.98 -6.77 -3.53
C PRO A 143 20.45 -5.32 -3.42
N LYS A 144 21.28 -5.02 -2.41
CA LYS A 144 21.90 -3.70 -2.19
C LYS A 144 22.82 -3.25 -3.35
N ASP A 145 23.00 -4.10 -4.36
CA ASP A 145 23.90 -3.91 -5.50
C ASP A 145 23.31 -3.02 -6.62
N GLY A 146 22.46 -2.06 -6.27
CA GLY A 146 21.96 -1.07 -7.25
C GLY A 146 20.92 -1.61 -8.24
N ARG A 147 20.16 -2.65 -7.87
CA ARG A 147 19.01 -3.11 -8.67
C ARG A 147 17.81 -2.19 -8.50
N ILE A 148 17.09 -1.97 -9.61
CA ILE A 148 16.02 -0.99 -9.72
C ILE A 148 14.74 -1.59 -9.13
N ASN A 149 14.29 -1.10 -7.97
CA ASN A 149 12.92 -1.39 -7.54
C ASN A 149 11.97 -0.48 -8.34
N VAL A 150 10.82 -0.98 -8.75
CA VAL A 150 9.83 -0.14 -9.45
C VAL A 150 8.70 0.17 -8.49
N SER A 151 8.36 1.45 -8.37
CA SER A 151 7.36 1.91 -7.41
C SER A 151 6.16 2.51 -8.13
N HIS A 152 4.94 2.24 -7.66
CA HIS A 152 3.74 2.84 -8.22
C HIS A 152 2.75 3.21 -7.13
N ILE A 153 2.11 4.36 -7.28
CA ILE A 153 0.95 4.74 -6.48
C ILE A 153 -0.26 4.80 -7.41
N ILE A 154 -1.32 4.08 -7.02
CA ILE A 154 -2.63 4.11 -7.67
C ILE A 154 -3.60 4.77 -6.69
N HIS A 155 -4.14 5.92 -7.04
CA HIS A 155 -5.06 6.67 -6.18
C HIS A 155 -6.49 6.60 -6.72
N VAL A 156 -7.41 6.06 -5.92
CA VAL A 156 -8.80 5.87 -6.31
C VAL A 156 -9.70 6.68 -5.39
N ALA A 157 -10.44 7.64 -5.93
CA ALA A 157 -11.26 8.56 -5.14
C ALA A 157 -12.62 8.82 -5.80
N GLY A 158 -13.69 8.58 -5.06
CA GLY A 158 -15.06 8.95 -5.44
C GLY A 158 -15.55 10.25 -4.80
N SER A 159 -14.78 10.83 -3.87
CA SER A 159 -15.11 12.09 -3.17
C SER A 159 -13.96 13.09 -3.23
N PRO A 160 -14.26 14.41 -3.12
CA PRO A 160 -13.23 15.43 -3.09
C PRO A 160 -12.32 15.28 -1.85
N PRO A 161 -11.06 15.72 -1.93
CA PRO A 161 -10.22 15.84 -0.75
C PRO A 161 -10.77 16.91 0.21
N ASP A 162 -10.44 16.77 1.49
CA ASP A 162 -10.68 17.81 2.49
C ASP A 162 -9.67 18.97 2.38
N SER A 163 -9.79 19.95 3.28
CA SER A 163 -8.86 21.08 3.38
C SER A 163 -7.68 20.82 4.30
N THR A 164 -7.43 19.57 4.72
CA THR A 164 -6.38 19.25 5.68
C THR A 164 -5.02 19.49 5.04
N GLN A 165 -4.19 20.29 5.71
CA GLN A 165 -2.88 20.73 5.20
C GLN A 165 -1.70 19.93 5.74
N ARG A 166 -1.92 19.12 6.79
CA ARG A 166 -0.86 18.39 7.46
C ARG A 166 -1.33 16.99 7.86
N PRO A 167 -0.61 15.93 7.45
CA PRO A 167 -0.84 14.59 7.94
C PRO A 167 -0.35 14.49 9.40
N THR A 168 -1.01 13.66 10.17
CA THR A 168 -0.79 13.45 11.62
C THR A 168 -0.85 11.97 11.99
N TRP A 169 -1.24 11.09 11.06
CA TRP A 169 -1.43 9.65 11.32
C TRP A 169 -0.38 8.75 10.69
N ASN A 170 0.76 9.33 10.31
CA ASN A 170 1.96 8.60 9.94
C ASN A 170 2.86 8.40 11.18
N THR A 171 3.87 7.54 11.08
CA THR A 171 4.84 7.24 12.16
C THR A 171 6.22 7.86 11.93
N LEU A 172 6.44 8.54 10.81
CA LEU A 172 7.71 9.12 10.41
C LEU A 172 7.66 10.65 10.53
N PRO A 173 8.25 11.26 11.59
CA PRO A 173 8.05 12.67 11.90
C PRO A 173 8.44 13.65 10.77
N HIS A 174 9.32 13.26 9.85
CA HIS A 174 9.67 14.11 8.70
C HIS A 174 8.49 14.31 7.74
N LEU A 175 7.51 13.41 7.75
CA LEU A 175 6.32 13.47 6.90
C LEU A 175 5.20 14.35 7.48
N ASP A 176 5.24 14.73 8.76
CA ASP A 176 4.23 15.58 9.41
C ASP A 176 4.16 17.01 8.83
N SER A 177 5.24 17.41 8.15
CA SER A 177 5.35 18.71 7.49
C SER A 177 4.85 18.71 6.04
N VAL A 178 4.46 17.54 5.52
CA VAL A 178 4.02 17.40 4.13
C VAL A 178 2.68 18.09 3.93
N SER A 179 2.59 18.88 2.86
CA SER A 179 1.38 19.55 2.40
C SER A 179 1.13 19.19 0.94
N TRP A 180 0.02 19.63 0.37
CA TRP A 180 -0.24 19.47 -1.06
C TRP A 180 0.85 20.09 -1.95
N ASP A 181 1.48 21.18 -1.49
CA ASP A 181 2.57 21.86 -2.22
C ASP A 181 3.89 21.09 -2.17
N THR A 182 4.17 20.40 -1.05
CA THR A 182 5.43 19.64 -0.86
C THR A 182 5.29 18.16 -1.23
N LEU A 183 4.06 17.65 -1.38
CA LEU A 183 3.77 16.28 -1.77
C LEU A 183 4.51 15.84 -3.05
N PRO A 184 4.59 16.64 -4.14
CA PRO A 184 5.36 16.26 -5.33
C PRO A 184 6.86 16.04 -5.04
N VAL A 185 7.43 16.78 -4.10
CA VAL A 185 8.84 16.66 -3.71
C VAL A 185 9.08 15.33 -3.00
N GLU A 186 8.20 14.96 -2.06
CA GLU A 186 8.30 13.67 -1.36
C GLU A 186 8.06 12.48 -2.30
N LEU A 187 7.09 12.58 -3.22
CA LEU A 187 6.84 11.55 -4.22
C LEU A 187 8.04 11.32 -5.14
N LYS A 188 8.79 12.40 -5.46
CA LYS A 188 10.04 12.30 -6.22
C LYS A 188 11.14 11.62 -5.42
N LYS A 189 11.21 11.79 -4.09
CA LYS A 189 12.21 11.06 -3.28
C LYS A 189 12.01 9.56 -3.37
N VAL A 190 10.76 9.11 -3.26
CA VAL A 190 10.36 7.70 -3.47
C VAL A 190 10.76 7.21 -4.88
N SER A 191 10.86 8.11 -5.86
CA SER A 191 11.29 7.83 -7.23
C SER A 191 12.80 7.97 -7.51
N THR A 192 13.62 8.34 -6.52
CA THR A 192 15.04 8.69 -6.77
C THR A 192 16.05 7.72 -6.17
N LEU A 193 15.61 6.75 -5.36
CA LEU A 193 16.45 5.71 -4.76
C LEU A 193 16.82 4.58 -5.75
N GLY A 194 17.06 4.92 -7.02
CA GLY A 194 17.26 3.95 -8.10
C GLY A 194 15.95 3.32 -8.59
N SER A 195 14.81 3.94 -8.32
CA SER A 195 13.48 3.37 -8.55
C SER A 195 12.59 4.25 -9.41
N THR A 196 12.10 3.77 -10.55
CA THR A 196 11.12 4.56 -11.33
C THR A 196 9.78 4.55 -10.59
N CYS A 197 9.34 5.72 -10.07
CA CYS A 197 8.02 5.87 -9.48
C CYS A 197 7.05 6.49 -10.50
N HIS A 198 6.04 5.74 -10.93
CA HIS A 198 4.95 6.31 -11.73
C HIS A 198 3.67 6.38 -10.91
N ILE A 199 3.11 7.59 -10.83
CA ILE A 199 1.79 7.83 -10.25
C ILE A 199 0.77 7.59 -11.36
N HIS A 200 -0.08 6.59 -11.20
CA HIS A 200 -1.12 6.28 -12.17
C HIS A 200 -2.51 6.60 -11.61
N LEU A 201 -3.18 7.52 -12.32
CA LEU A 201 -4.62 7.81 -12.36
C LEU A 201 -5.34 8.04 -11.03
N THR A 202 -5.86 9.26 -10.86
CA THR A 202 -7.06 9.55 -10.07
C THR A 202 -8.29 9.12 -10.89
N CYS A 203 -8.97 8.04 -10.50
CA CYS A 203 -10.28 7.72 -11.07
C CYS A 203 -11.35 8.50 -10.28
N VAL A 204 -11.72 9.70 -10.75
CA VAL A 204 -12.89 10.41 -10.22
C VAL A 204 -14.13 9.72 -10.77
N VAL A 205 -14.93 9.11 -9.88
CA VAL A 205 -16.26 8.62 -10.23
C VAL A 205 -17.15 9.84 -10.45
N GLU A 206 -17.18 10.39 -11.67
CA GLU A 206 -18.15 11.43 -12.01
C GLU A 206 -19.55 10.83 -11.98
N LYS A 207 -20.42 11.35 -11.12
CA LYS A 207 -21.85 11.06 -11.18
C LYS A 207 -22.36 11.54 -12.53
N ASN A 208 -22.68 10.61 -13.44
CA ASN A 208 -23.57 10.90 -14.54
C ASN A 208 -24.89 11.42 -13.94
N LYS A 209 -25.12 12.73 -14.00
CA LYS A 209 -26.43 13.31 -13.73
C LYS A 209 -27.39 12.70 -14.75
N SER A 210 -28.17 11.72 -14.30
CA SER A 210 -29.34 11.22 -15.03
C SER A 210 -30.55 12.08 -14.68
#